data_AF-A0A4Q2VG28-F1
#
_entry.id   AF-A0A4Q2VG28-F1
#
_cell.length_a   1.000
_cell.length_b   1.000
_cell.length_c   1.000
_cell.angle_alpha   90.00
_cell.angle_beta   90.00
_cell.angle_gamma   90.00
#
_symmetry.space_group_name_H-M   'P 1'
#
loop_
_entity.id
_entity.type
_entity.pdbx_description
1 polymer ?
#
loop_
_entity_poly.entity_id
_entity_poly.type
_entity_poly.pdbx_seq_one_letter_code
_entity_poly.pdbx_strand_id
1 'polypeptide(L)' 'MIVESDELYIFTKSGNEVLTISREKPCMKAPCWLVERTQGKSAGKRMIVLERALKTREVFEAD' A
#
# COMPACT_ATOMS: atom_id res chain seq x y z
N MET A 1 -3.21 1.39 -12.54
CA MET A 1 -3.81 1.81 -11.26
C MET A 1 -3.09 3.05 -10.81
N ILE A 2 -3.83 4.12 -10.53
CA ILE A 2 -3.31 5.29 -9.83
C ILE A 2 -3.45 4.98 -8.34
N VAL A 3 -2.39 5.17 -7.57
CA VAL A 3 -2.42 5.06 -6.11
C VAL A 3 -2.69 6.45 -5.55
N GLU A 4 -3.60 6.53 -4.59
CA GLU A 4 -3.97 7.75 -3.89
C GLU A 4 -3.44 7.70 -2.46
N SER A 5 -3.24 8.87 -1.83
CA SER A 5 -2.90 8.95 -0.39
C SER A 5 -4.14 8.72 0.46
N ASP A 6 -3.94 8.31 1.71
CA ASP A 6 -4.98 8.08 2.71
C ASP A 6 -5.99 6.98 2.32
N GLU A 7 -5.58 6.07 1.45
CA GLU A 7 -6.39 4.96 0.93
C GLU A 7 -5.82 3.59 1.32
N LEU A 8 -6.69 2.59 1.43
CA LEU A 8 -6.30 1.23 1.80
C LEU A 8 -5.99 0.38 0.56
N TYR A 9 -4.83 -0.27 0.59
CA TYR A 9 -4.36 -1.16 -0.46
C TYR A 9 -3.80 -2.46 0.09
N ILE A 10 -3.70 -3.47 -0.76
CA ILE A 10 -3.05 -4.73 -0.45
C ILE A 10 -1.60 -4.70 -0.94
N PHE A 11 -0.66 -4.88 0.00
CA PHE A 11 0.75 -5.03 -0.34
C PHE A 11 1.03 -6.46 -0.81
N THR A 12 1.12 -6.61 -2.13
CA THR A 12 1.18 -7.90 -2.85
C THR A 12 2.26 -8.87 -2.37
N LYS A 13 3.42 -8.36 -1.92
CA LYS A 13 4.52 -9.22 -1.43
C LYS A 13 4.13 -10.00 -0.16
N SER A 14 3.24 -9.45 0.66
CA SER A 14 2.90 -10.03 1.96
C SER A 14 1.41 -10.29 2.16
N GLY A 15 0.55 -9.86 1.24
CA GLY A 15 -0.91 -9.95 1.35
C GLY A 15 -1.52 -9.05 2.43
N ASN A 16 -0.72 -8.23 3.12
CA ASN A 16 -1.22 -7.38 4.20
C ASN A 16 -1.85 -6.11 3.65
N GLU A 17 -2.90 -5.65 4.33
CA GLU A 17 -3.47 -4.33 4.12
C GLU A 17 -2.52 -3.25 4.65
N VAL A 18 -2.40 -2.19 3.87
CA VAL A 18 -1.58 -1.02 4.16
C VAL A 18 -2.35 0.26 3.79
N LEU A 19 -2.17 1.30 4.60
CA LEU A 19 -2.65 2.66 4.34
C LEU A 19 -1.56 3.43 3.61
N THR A 20 -1.88 4.07 2.49
CA THR A 20 -0.96 4.98 1.82
C THR A 20 -0.87 6.30 2.57
N ILE A 21 0.35 6.81 2.77
CA ILE A 21 0.58 8.09 3.46
C ILE A 21 0.99 9.17 2.45
N SER A 22 2.07 8.93 1.70
CA SER A 22 2.63 9.95 0.81
C SER A 22 3.41 9.35 -0.34
N ARG A 23 3.45 10.08 -1.46
CA ARG A 23 4.35 9.79 -2.58
C ARG A 23 5.79 10.05 -2.12
N GLU A 24 6.66 9.07 -2.36
CA GLU A 24 8.07 9.17 -2.01
C GLU A 24 8.94 9.37 -3.25
N LYS A 25 10.21 9.75 -3.02
CA LYS A 25 11.21 9.79 -4.09
C LYS A 25 11.26 8.43 -4.79
N PRO A 26 11.34 8.39 -6.13
CA PRO A 26 11.40 7.12 -6.86
C PRO A 26 12.55 6.23 -6.35
N CYS A 27 12.24 4.99 -5.98
CA CYS A 27 13.25 3.99 -5.69
C CYS A 27 13.52 3.17 -6.95
N MET A 28 14.78 2.95 -7.29
CA MET A 28 15.18 2.19 -8.49
C MET A 28 14.51 2.70 -9.79
N LYS A 29 14.36 4.03 -9.93
CA LYS A 29 13.69 4.70 -11.06
C LYS A 29 12.19 4.38 -11.20
N ALA A 30 11.56 3.82 -10.17
CA ALA A 30 10.13 3.51 -10.15
C ALA A 30 9.41 4.30 -9.05
N PRO A 31 8.12 4.66 -9.26
CA PRO A 31 7.35 5.40 -8.27
C PRO A 31 7.19 4.61 -6.98
N CYS A 32 7.32 5.33 -5.86
CA CYS A 32 7.28 4.77 -4.52
C CYS A 32 6.29 5.50 -3.62
N TRP A 33 5.84 4.76 -2.61
CA TRP A 33 4.89 5.24 -1.62
C TRP A 33 5.37 4.87 -0.22
N LEU A 34 5.27 5.82 0.69
CA LEU A 34 5.29 5.55 2.11
C LEU A 34 3.93 4.99 2.50
N VAL A 35 3.92 3.81 3.09
CA VAL A 35 2.70 3.14 3.55
C VAL A 35 2.84 2.72 5.00
N GLU A 36 1.72 2.60 5.70
CA GLU A 36 1.64 2.07 7.06
C GLU A 36 0.85 0.77 7.07
N ARG A 37 1.36 -0.24 7.76
CA ARG A 37 0.62 -1.50 7.94
C ARG A 37 -0.55 -1.28 8.88
N THR A 38 -1.75 -1.68 8.47
CA THR A 38 -2.95 -1.53 9.29
C THR A 38 -3.26 -2.77 10.13
N GLN A 39 -2.66 -3.91 9.80
CA GLN A 39 -3.01 -5.21 10.40
C GLN A 39 -1.80 -6.03 10.89
N GLY A 40 -2.07 -6.97 11.81
CA GLY A 40 -1.12 -7.95 12.33
C GLY A 40 -0.08 -7.39 13.30
N LYS A 41 0.94 -8.20 13.63
CA LYS A 41 2.02 -7.85 14.59
C LYS A 41 2.89 -6.66 14.16
N SER A 42 2.74 -6.19 12.93
CA SER A 42 3.47 -5.04 12.39
C SER A 42 2.56 -3.84 12.12
N ALA A 43 1.33 -3.84 12.65
CA ALA A 43 0.45 -2.68 12.58
C ALA A 43 1.15 -1.42 13.12
N GLY A 44 0.94 -0.28 12.46
CA GLY A 44 1.59 1.01 12.75
C GLY A 44 3.03 1.14 12.23
N LYS A 45 3.63 0.08 11.66
CA LYS A 45 4.95 0.20 11.03
C LYS A 45 4.85 0.81 9.64
N ARG A 46 5.69 1.81 9.39
CA ARG A 46 5.81 2.48 8.10
C ARG A 46 6.91 1.88 7.24
N MET A 47 6.69 1.82 5.93
CA MET A 47 7.67 1.33 4.97
C MET A 47 7.47 1.96 3.60
N ILE A 48 8.57 2.07 2.85
CA ILE A 48 8.53 2.51 1.46
C ILE A 48 8.35 1.28 0.57
N VAL A 49 7.34 1.32 -0.30
CA VAL A 49 7.05 0.26 -1.26
C VAL A 49 6.97 0.83 -2.67
N LEU A 50 7.18 -0.04 -3.67
CA LEU A 50 6.94 0.31 -5.06
C LEU A 50 5.44 0.41 -5.31
N GLU A 51 5.01 1.38 -6.12
CA GLU A 51 3.61 1.55 -6.52
C GLU A 51 3.02 0.26 -7.12
N ARG A 52 3.78 -0.42 -7.99
CA ARG A 52 3.39 -1.70 -8.60
C ARG A 52 3.18 -2.84 -7.60
N ALA A 53 3.62 -2.67 -6.36
CA ALA A 53 3.45 -3.67 -5.31
C ALA A 53 2.15 -3.48 -4.52
N LEU A 54 1.38 -2.41 -4.79
CA LEU A 54 0.07 -2.15 -4.22
C LEU A 54 -1.03 -2.57 -5.19
N LYS A 55 -2.10 -3.15 -4.66
CA LYS A 55 -3.34 -3.47 -5.38
C LYS A 55 -4.53 -2.95 -4.63
N THR A 56 -5.57 -2.51 -5.35
CA THR A 56 -6.87 -2.22 -4.76
C THR A 56 -7.39 -3.45 -4.02
N ARG A 57 -8.02 -3.23 -2.87
CA ARG A 57 -8.81 -4.25 -2.23
C ARG A 57 -10.02 -4.52 -3.14
N GLU A 58 -10.09 -5.70 -3.74
CA GLU A 58 -11.33 -6.12 -4.41
C GLU A 58 -12.38 -6.34 -3.32
N VAL A 59 -13.22 -5.34 -3.10
CA VAL A 59 -14.39 -5.49 -2.24
C VAL A 59 -15.41 -6.23 -3.08
N PHE A 60 -15.55 -7.54 -2.84
CA PHE A 60 -16.74 -8.25 -3.28
C PHE A 60 -17.88 -7.77 -2.36
N GLU A 61 -18.68 -6.81 -2.85
CA GLU A 61 -19.99 -6.57 -2.27
C GLU A 61 -20.82 -7.84 -2.52
N ALA A 62 -21.15 -8.56 -1.44
CA ALA A 62 -22.12 -9.64 -1.49
C ALA A 62 -23.51 -8.98 -1.51
N ASP A 63 -24.21 -9.13 -2.65
CA ASP A 63 -25.63 -8.83 -2.82
C ASP A 63 -26.51 -9.74 -1.94
#